data_AF-A0A7S9H0E7-F1
#
_entry.id   AF-A0A7S9H0E7-F1
#
_cell.length_a   1.000
_cell.length_b   1.000
_cell.length_c   1.000
_cell.angle_alpha   90.00
_cell.angle_beta   90.00
_cell.angle_gamma   90.00
#
_symmetry.space_group_name_H-M   'P 1'
#
loop_
_entity.id
_entity.type
_entity.pdbx_description
1 polymer ?
#
loop_
_entity_poly.entity_id
_entity_poly.type
_entity_poly.pdbx_seq_one_letter_code
_entity_poly.pdbx_strand_id
1 'polypeptide(L)' 'MSTVIENLLTRKQKLVEQLERTQSVEERDRIEHQLEQINTALDFLDRPGSKDAR' A
#
# COMPACT_ATOMS: atom_id res chain seq x y z
N MET A 1 -2.87 10.69 -13.39
CA MET A 1 -2.49 9.93 -12.20
C MET A 1 -1.34 9.00 -12.61
N SER A 2 -0.27 8.86 -11.82
CA SER A 2 0.88 8.03 -12.23
C SER A 2 0.44 6.55 -12.23
N THR A 3 0.77 5.79 -13.28
CA THR A 3 0.45 4.35 -13.41
C THR A 3 0.94 3.53 -12.20
N VAL A 4 1.98 4.02 -11.51
CA VAL A 4 2.50 3.43 -10.28
C VAL A 4 1.55 3.61 -9.10
N ILE A 5 0.95 4.79 -8.96
CA ILE A 5 -0.02 5.07 -7.88
C ILE A 5 -1.26 4.19 -8.08
N GLU A 6 -1.78 4.11 -9.31
CA GLU A 6 -2.92 3.24 -9.65
C GLU A 6 -2.61 1.76 -9.38
N ASN A 7 -1.40 1.29 -9.69
CA ASN A 7 -0.98 -0.08 -9.40
C ASN A 7 -0.92 -0.37 -7.89
N LEU A 8 -0.35 0.56 -7.11
CA LEU A 8 -0.26 0.44 -5.65
C LEU A 8 -1.66 0.45 -5.00
N LEU A 9 -2.56 1.32 -5.45
CA LEU A 9 -3.94 1.36 -4.97
C LEU A 9 -4.69 0.08 -5.30
N THR A 10 -4.53 -0.44 -6.53
CA THR A 10 -5.13 -1.72 -6.94
C THR A 10 -4.60 -2.88 -6.08
N ARG A 11 -3.30 -2.90 -5.80
CA ARG A 11 -2.68 -3.93 -4.95
C ARG A 11 -3.16 -3.83 -3.49
N LYS A 12 -3.30 -2.61 -2.96
CA LYS A 12 -3.86 -2.35 -1.63
C LYS A 12 -5.28 -2.91 -1.53
N GLN A 13 -6.14 -2.62 -2.52
CA GLN A 13 -7.52 -3.10 -2.52
C GLN A 13 -7.61 -4.62 -2.50
N LYS A 14 -6.81 -5.31 -3.33
CA LYS A 14 -6.75 -6.79 -3.34
C LYS A 14 -6.31 -7.38 -2.00
N LEU A 15 -5.36 -6.73 -1.31
CA LEU A 15 -4.88 -7.20 0.00
C LEU A 15 -5.94 -7.01 1.09
N VAL A 16 -6.70 -5.92 1.07
CA VAL A 16 -7.83 -5.72 1.98
C VAL A 16 -8.89 -6.80 1.78
N GLU A 17 -9.26 -7.09 0.52
CA GLU A 17 -10.21 -8.17 0.20
C GLU A 17 -9.72 -9.56 0.65
N GLN A 18 -8.40 -9.81 0.57
CA GLN A 18 -7.81 -11.05 1.09
C GLN A 18 -7.88 -11.09 2.61
N LEU A 19 -7.53 -10.00 3.30
CA LEU A 19 -7.55 -9.92 4.76
C LEU A 19 -8.92 -10.26 5.35
N GLU A 20 -10.01 -9.83 4.70
CA GLU A 20 -11.38 -10.15 5.12
C GLU A 20 -11.70 -11.65 5.06
N ARG A 21 -11.05 -12.40 4.17
CA ARG A 21 -11.29 -13.83 3.94
C ARG A 21 -10.29 -14.73 4.66
N THR A 22 -9.14 -14.19 5.05
CA THR A 22 -8.06 -14.95 5.69
C THR A 22 -8.37 -15.23 7.16
N GLN A 23 -8.42 -16.53 7.49
CA GLN A 23 -8.63 -17.01 8.87
C GLN A 23 -7.31 -17.26 9.61
N SER A 24 -6.21 -17.50 8.88
CA SER A 24 -4.90 -17.74 9.47
C SER A 24 -4.31 -16.43 10.02
N VAL A 25 -4.05 -16.40 11.34
CA VAL A 25 -3.44 -15.24 12.01
C VAL A 25 -2.10 -14.89 11.38
N GLU A 26 -1.24 -15.88 11.12
CA GLU A 26 0.06 -15.66 10.50
C GLU A 26 -0.05 -15.04 9.10
N GLU A 27 -1.04 -15.46 8.32
CA GLU A 27 -1.25 -14.93 6.97
C GLU A 27 -1.88 -13.53 7.00
N ARG A 28 -2.74 -13.25 7.99
CA ARG A 28 -3.23 -11.89 8.27
C ARG A 28 -2.08 -10.95 8.62
N ASP A 29 -1.18 -11.35 9.51
CA ASP A 29 -0.01 -10.53 9.91
C ASP A 29 0.86 -10.18 8.69
N ARG A 30 1.06 -11.14 7.77
CA ARG A 30 1.80 -10.90 6.52
C ARG A 30 1.07 -9.92 5.60
N ILE A 31 -0.25 -10.05 5.46
CA ILE A 31 -1.08 -9.15 4.64
C ILE A 31 -1.07 -7.73 5.23
N GLU A 32 -1.20 -7.60 6.56
CA GLU A 32 -1.13 -6.32 7.28
C GLU A 32 0.22 -5.64 7.05
N HIS A 33 1.33 -6.38 7.15
CA HIS A 33 2.66 -5.83 6.86
C HIS A 33 2.80 -5.37 5.40
N GLN A 34 2.22 -6.09 4.44
CA GLN A 34 2.21 -5.67 3.03
C GLN A 34 1.37 -4.41 2.81
N LEU A 35 0.25 -4.27 3.52
CA LEU A 35 -0.59 -3.07 3.47
C LEU A 35 0.17 -1.84 4.03
N GLU A 36 0.91 -1.99 5.13
CA GLU A 36 1.75 -0.93 5.70
C GLU A 36 2.82 -0.46 4.72
N GLN A 37 3.50 -1.37 4.03
CA GLN A 37 4.51 -1.04 3.02
C GLN A 37 3.91 -0.24 1.86
N ILE A 38 2.72 -0.62 1.39
CA ILE A 38 2.04 0.08 0.30
C ILE A 38 1.59 1.47 0.76
N ASN A 39 1.02 1.61 1.96
CA ASN A 39 0.63 2.91 2.50
C ASN A 39 1.83 3.84 2.63
N THR A 40 2.94 3.32 3.14
CA THR A 40 4.20 4.07 3.24
C THR A 40 4.67 4.55 1.87
N ALA A 41 4.65 3.67 0.86
CA ALA A 41 5.02 4.04 -0.51
C ALA A 41 4.07 5.11 -1.11
N LEU A 42 2.77 4.98 -0.86
CA LEU A 42 1.78 5.97 -1.30
C LEU A 42 1.99 7.32 -0.61
N ASP A 43 2.27 7.35 0.69
CA ASP A 43 2.58 8.57 1.44
C ASP A 43 3.84 9.27 0.89
N PHE A 44 4.86 8.52 0.49
CA PHE A 44 6.04 9.09 -0.17
C PHE A 44 5.72 9.70 -1.54
N LEU A 45 4.79 9.12 -2.29
CA LEU A 45 4.37 9.60 -3.61
C LEU A 45 3.40 10.78 -3.54
N ASP A 46 2.58 10.84 -2.49
CA ASP A 46 1.57 11.90 -2.27
C ASP A 46 2.16 13.17 -1.65
N ARG A 47 3.34 13.09 -1.03
CA ARG A 47 4.04 14.27 -0.52
C ARG A 47 4.24 15.31 -1.63
N PRO A 48 3.68 16.52 -1.50
CA PRO A 48 3.87 17.58 -2.48
C PRO A 48 5.32 18.08 -2.39
N GLY A 49 6.20 17.48 -3.20
CA GLY A 49 7.52 17.98 -3.50
C GLY A 49 8.52 17.97 -2.33
N SER A 50 9.32 16.91 -2.26
CA SER A 50 10.79 17.05 -2.18
C SER A 50 11.33 17.68 -3.48
N LYS A 51 10.73 18.80 -3.92
CA LYS A 51 11.15 19.60 -5.09
C LYS A 51 11.96 20.83 -4.69
N ASP A 52 12.07 21.13 -3.39
CA ASP A 52 12.88 22.22 -2.85
C ASP A 52 14.12 21.71 -2.11
N ALA A 53 14.96 20.95 -2.82
CA ALA A 53 16.37 20.81 -2.47
C ALA A 53 17.19 21.28 -3.67
N ARG A 54 17.24 22.61 -3.85
CA ARG A 54 18.16 23.28 -4.77
C ARG A 54 19.08 24.19 -3.96
#